data_AF-A0A1G1EBQ0-F1
#
_entry.id   AF-A0A1G1EBQ0-F1
#
_cell.length_a   1.000
_cell.length_b   1.000
_cell.length_c   1.000
_cell.angle_alpha   90.00
_cell.angle_beta   90.00
_cell.angle_gamma   90.00
#
_symmetry.space_group_name_H-M   'P 1'
#
loop_
_entity.id
_entity.type
_entity.pdbx_description
1 polymer ?
#
loop_
_entity_poly.entity_id
_entity_poly.type
_entity_poly.pdbx_seq_one_letter_code
_entity_poly.pdbx_strand_id
1 'polypeptide(L)'
;MHQDLCTDEAFFEDDRNDQVVLDLYNEKANILDGDVDTEVDLASYAYQIWKNAITADPGLQKIIPELPPVVYSTRPHRPNEQNPEGVLLYLRTAEGNDALARIDKNGDSVTESQFEILKAAECLPDTPALPRQENHHELVKRGVELILEEEKSVGGQLGRPSSARFRTYERLKHYAQEIKGTLFESKELLKAIDDIYRCPLRQSAIDTLNRQLRSGISDQALAELVIALRDEDRLCITHEEEQTQEPKIICSMGLVDQGKG
;
A
#
# COMPACT_ATOMS: atom_id res chain seq x y z
N MET A 1 32.63 8.12 45.04
CA MET A 1 33.44 7.20 44.21
C MET A 1 32.71 5.86 44.30
N HIS A 2 31.84 5.59 43.31
CA HIS A 2 31.97 4.49 42.33
C HIS A 2 31.86 3.10 42.98
N GLN A 3 30.76 2.36 42.76
CA GLN A 3 30.55 1.32 41.71
C GLN A 3 30.44 -0.04 42.44
N ASP A 4 29.69 -1.06 42.02
CA ASP A 4 28.87 -1.30 40.85
C ASP A 4 27.83 -2.38 41.20
N LEU A 5 26.67 -2.30 40.55
CA LEU A 5 25.72 -3.40 40.36
C LEU A 5 26.36 -4.44 39.43
N CYS A 6 26.19 -5.73 39.72
CA CYS A 6 25.84 -6.71 38.68
C CYS A 6 25.29 -7.98 39.35
N THR A 7 24.01 -8.26 39.15
CA THR A 7 23.37 -9.52 39.54
C THR A 7 22.68 -10.09 38.31
N ASP A 8 23.26 -11.20 37.89
CA ASP A 8 22.65 -12.40 37.32
C ASP A 8 21.89 -12.28 35.99
N GLU A 9 22.62 -12.61 34.92
CA GLU A 9 22.06 -13.05 33.64
C GLU A 9 21.58 -14.50 33.78
N ALA A 10 20.28 -14.67 34.03
CA ALA A 10 19.57 -15.90 33.72
C ALA A 10 18.75 -15.67 32.43
N PHE A 11 19.38 -16.08 31.34
CA PHE A 11 18.86 -16.16 29.98
C PHE A 11 17.56 -16.98 29.98
N PHE A 12 16.44 -16.35 29.62
CA PHE A 12 15.14 -17.01 29.50
C PHE A 12 15.14 -17.94 28.29
N GLU A 13 15.34 -19.23 28.56
CA GLU A 13 14.79 -20.29 27.73
C GLU A 13 13.42 -20.71 28.27
N ASP A 14 12.50 -20.75 27.32
CA ASP A 14 11.37 -21.66 27.17
C ASP A 14 9.94 -21.18 27.45
N ASP A 15 9.18 -21.39 26.39
CA ASP A 15 7.76 -21.74 26.32
C ASP A 15 6.66 -20.65 26.28
N ARG A 16 6.15 -20.52 25.04
CA ARG A 16 4.73 -20.44 24.66
C ARG A 16 4.00 -19.15 24.98
N ASN A 17 4.04 -18.21 24.03
CA ASN A 17 3.05 -17.14 23.98
C ASN A 17 2.51 -16.83 22.57
N ASP A 18 2.48 -17.82 21.67
CA ASP A 18 1.84 -17.68 20.36
C ASP A 18 0.32 -17.46 20.48
N GLN A 19 -0.30 -17.92 21.58
CA GLN A 19 -1.74 -17.72 21.84
C GLN A 19 -2.08 -16.29 22.26
N VAL A 20 -1.23 -15.60 23.03
CA VAL A 20 -1.54 -14.24 23.50
C VAL A 20 -1.43 -13.22 22.38
N VAL A 21 -0.59 -13.48 21.38
CA VAL A 21 -0.55 -12.69 20.15
C VAL A 21 -1.80 -12.95 19.32
N LEU A 22 -2.30 -14.20 19.23
CA LEU A 22 -3.54 -14.53 18.50
C LEU A 22 -4.82 -14.00 19.16
N ASP A 23 -4.88 -13.96 20.49
CA ASP A 23 -6.09 -13.52 21.23
C ASP A 23 -6.30 -12.00 21.19
N LEU A 24 -5.28 -11.21 20.83
CA LEU A 24 -5.41 -9.78 20.54
C LEU A 24 -6.03 -9.48 19.16
N TYR A 25 -6.10 -10.46 18.24
CA TYR A 25 -6.63 -10.28 16.87
C TYR A 25 -8.15 -10.49 16.75
N ASN A 26 -8.84 -10.93 17.81
CA ASN A 26 -10.25 -11.34 17.74
C ASN A 26 -11.27 -10.35 18.32
N GLU A 27 -10.88 -9.10 18.65
CA GLU A 27 -11.87 -8.09 19.03
C GLU A 27 -12.36 -7.27 17.83
N LYS A 28 -13.49 -7.74 17.30
CA LYS A 28 -14.47 -7.04 16.44
C LYS A 28 -14.00 -6.70 15.02
N ALA A 29 -14.15 -7.73 14.18
CA ALA A 29 -14.57 -7.58 12.80
C ALA A 29 -15.90 -6.79 12.71
N ASN A 30 -15.80 -5.46 12.68
CA ASN A 30 -16.67 -4.60 11.89
C ASN A 30 -16.18 -3.17 11.99
N ILE A 31 -15.92 -2.60 10.81
CA ILE A 31 -15.63 -1.18 10.57
C ILE A 31 -14.19 -0.85 10.98
N LEU A 32 -13.33 -0.60 9.99
CA LEU A 32 -12.39 0.52 9.97
C LEU A 32 -11.62 0.50 8.65
N ASP A 33 -12.00 1.44 7.78
CA ASP A 33 -11.21 1.89 6.65
C ASP A 33 -9.80 2.27 7.12
N GLY A 34 -8.79 1.74 6.41
CA GLY A 34 -7.39 2.15 6.40
C GLY A 34 -6.86 2.89 7.62
N ASP A 35 -6.45 2.15 8.65
CA ASP A 35 -5.61 2.71 9.70
C ASP A 35 -4.13 2.73 9.26
N VAL A 36 -3.43 3.82 9.58
CA VAL A 36 -2.03 4.04 9.16
C VAL A 36 -1.08 3.00 9.77
N ASP A 37 -1.47 2.41 10.90
CA ASP A 37 -0.74 1.30 11.55
C ASP A 37 -0.81 0.02 10.70
N THR A 38 -1.95 -0.23 10.04
CA THR A 38 -2.16 -1.46 9.24
C THR A 38 -1.29 -1.49 7.97
N GLU A 39 -1.00 -0.33 7.36
CA GLU A 39 -0.09 -0.23 6.20
C GLU A 39 1.38 -0.51 6.58
N VAL A 40 1.83 -0.02 7.74
CA VAL A 40 3.20 -0.25 8.24
C VAL A 40 3.40 -1.73 8.57
N ASP A 41 2.38 -2.37 9.14
CA ASP A 41 2.38 -3.79 9.47
C ASP A 41 2.41 -4.67 8.23
N LEU A 42 1.64 -4.34 7.18
CA LEU A 42 1.64 -5.15 5.95
C LEU A 42 2.99 -5.08 5.22
N ALA A 43 3.60 -3.91 5.12
CA ALA A 43 4.91 -3.76 4.48
C ALA A 43 5.98 -4.57 5.20
N SER A 44 5.96 -4.54 6.54
CA SER A 44 6.85 -5.34 7.40
C SER A 44 6.60 -6.84 7.23
N TYR A 45 5.33 -7.24 7.15
CA TYR A 45 4.93 -8.62 6.92
C TYR A 45 5.38 -9.15 5.55
N ALA A 46 5.15 -8.39 4.48
CA ALA A 46 5.61 -8.72 3.13
C ALA A 46 7.15 -8.78 3.06
N TYR A 47 7.84 -7.86 3.73
CA TYR A 47 9.31 -7.89 3.83
C TYR A 47 9.81 -9.13 4.55
N GLN A 48 9.13 -9.59 5.60
CA GLN A 48 9.50 -10.82 6.29
C GLN A 48 9.28 -12.07 5.42
N ILE A 49 8.18 -12.14 4.65
CA ILE A 49 7.95 -13.20 3.66
C ILE A 49 9.10 -13.21 2.64
N TRP A 50 9.43 -12.05 2.09
CA TRP A 50 10.53 -11.89 1.14
C TRP A 50 11.87 -12.36 1.72
N LYS A 51 12.20 -11.91 2.94
CA LYS A 51 13.44 -12.28 3.64
C LYS A 51 13.52 -13.79 3.88
N ASN A 52 12.42 -14.42 4.28
CA ASN A 52 12.36 -15.87 4.46
C ASN A 52 12.57 -16.60 3.13
N ALA A 53 11.92 -16.14 2.05
CA ALA A 53 12.06 -16.72 0.72
C ALA A 53 13.50 -16.67 0.20
N ILE A 54 14.17 -15.52 0.26
CA ILE A 54 15.57 -15.38 -0.20
C ILE A 54 16.59 -16.07 0.72
N THR A 55 16.23 -16.31 1.98
CA THR A 55 17.06 -17.11 2.89
C THR A 55 17.00 -18.59 2.50
N ALA A 56 15.82 -19.07 2.12
CA ALA A 56 15.61 -20.44 1.67
C ALA A 56 16.16 -20.69 0.25
N ASP A 57 15.98 -19.74 -0.66
CA ASP A 57 16.51 -19.76 -2.04
C ASP A 57 17.13 -18.40 -2.42
N PRO A 58 18.46 -18.26 -2.27
CA PRO A 58 19.17 -17.04 -2.62
C PRO A 58 19.07 -16.65 -4.10
N GLY A 59 18.73 -17.59 -5.00
CA GLY A 59 18.55 -17.29 -6.43
C GLY A 59 17.41 -16.33 -6.71
N LEU A 60 16.38 -16.33 -5.84
CA LEU A 60 15.22 -15.44 -5.94
C LEU A 60 15.58 -13.96 -5.89
N GLN A 61 16.66 -13.60 -5.17
CA GLN A 61 17.13 -12.22 -5.06
C GLN A 61 17.53 -11.62 -6.42
N LYS A 62 17.92 -12.46 -7.39
CA LYS A 62 18.19 -12.05 -8.76
C LYS A 62 16.95 -12.19 -9.65
N ILE A 63 16.28 -13.34 -9.57
CA ILE A 63 15.20 -13.70 -10.50
C ILE A 63 14.01 -12.75 -10.38
N ILE A 64 13.53 -12.49 -9.16
CA ILE A 64 12.28 -11.72 -8.95
C ILE A 64 12.41 -10.26 -9.38
N PRO A 65 13.48 -9.52 -9.02
CA PRO A 65 13.67 -8.13 -9.49
C PRO A 65 13.87 -8.00 -11.00
N GLU A 66 14.33 -9.05 -11.70
CA GLU A 66 14.51 -9.07 -13.16
C GLU A 66 13.22 -9.38 -13.92
N LEU A 67 12.13 -9.76 -13.23
CA LEU A 67 10.84 -10.03 -13.88
C LEU A 67 10.29 -8.75 -14.53
N PRO A 68 9.73 -8.84 -15.76
CA PRO A 68 9.09 -7.71 -16.39
C PRO A 68 7.81 -7.33 -15.63
N PRO A 69 7.35 -6.07 -15.69
CA PRO A 69 6.03 -5.72 -15.22
C PRO A 69 4.94 -6.50 -15.98
N VAL A 70 3.75 -6.61 -15.39
CA VAL A 70 2.60 -7.32 -15.96
C VAL A 70 2.80 -8.85 -16.02
N VAL A 71 3.54 -9.42 -15.05
CA VAL A 71 3.60 -10.89 -14.91
C VAL A 71 2.22 -11.41 -14.52
N TYR A 72 1.76 -12.44 -15.22
CA TYR A 72 0.59 -13.20 -14.82
C TYR A 72 0.91 -14.67 -14.62
N SER A 73 0.23 -15.30 -13.68
CA SER A 73 0.26 -16.73 -13.48
C SER A 73 -1.13 -17.26 -13.17
N THR A 74 -1.32 -18.57 -13.20
CA THR A 74 -2.52 -19.21 -12.67
C THR A 74 -2.07 -20.30 -11.73
N ARG A 75 -2.69 -20.31 -10.56
CA ARG A 75 -2.36 -21.24 -9.49
C ARG A 75 -3.57 -22.13 -9.22
N PRO A 76 -3.34 -23.42 -8.91
CA PRO A 76 -4.40 -24.23 -8.36
C PRO A 76 -4.92 -23.66 -7.04
N HIS A 77 -6.24 -23.69 -6.87
CA HIS A 77 -6.96 -23.17 -5.72
C HIS A 77 -8.03 -24.17 -5.27
N ARG A 78 -8.45 -24.10 -4.02
CA ARG A 78 -9.60 -24.87 -3.50
C ARG A 78 -10.70 -23.88 -3.14
N PRO A 79 -11.68 -23.64 -4.03
CA PRO A 79 -12.66 -22.61 -3.81
C PRO A 79 -13.64 -22.94 -2.68
N ASN A 80 -14.06 -21.91 -1.95
CA ASN A 80 -15.21 -21.95 -1.03
C ASN A 80 -15.98 -20.64 -1.12
N GLU A 81 -17.10 -20.51 -0.40
CA GLU A 81 -17.98 -19.32 -0.48
C GLU A 81 -17.25 -18.01 -0.15
N GLN A 82 -16.31 -18.04 0.82
CA GLN A 82 -15.51 -16.86 1.22
C GLN A 82 -14.25 -16.70 0.36
N ASN A 83 -13.86 -17.74 -0.37
CA ASN A 83 -12.64 -17.78 -1.17
C ASN A 83 -12.93 -18.40 -2.54
N PRO A 84 -13.70 -17.73 -3.41
CA PRO A 84 -14.06 -18.28 -4.72
C PRO A 84 -12.87 -18.32 -5.68
N GLU A 85 -13.06 -19.01 -6.81
CA GLU A 85 -12.21 -18.88 -8.00
C GLU A 85 -12.24 -17.43 -8.52
N GLY A 86 -11.17 -17.03 -9.22
CA GLY A 86 -11.09 -15.69 -9.79
C GLY A 86 -9.68 -15.20 -10.07
N VAL A 87 -9.41 -13.93 -9.80
CA VAL A 87 -8.10 -13.27 -10.00
C VAL A 87 -7.71 -12.45 -8.79
N LEU A 88 -6.43 -12.54 -8.42
CA LEU A 88 -5.74 -11.55 -7.59
C LEU A 88 -5.00 -10.56 -8.50
N LEU A 89 -5.10 -9.27 -8.20
CA LEU A 89 -4.50 -8.18 -8.96
C LEU A 89 -3.69 -7.31 -8.01
N TYR A 90 -2.45 -7.00 -8.39
CA TYR A 90 -1.66 -5.93 -7.81
C TYR A 90 -1.42 -4.85 -8.85
N LEU A 91 -1.87 -3.64 -8.55
CA LEU A 91 -1.67 -2.46 -9.38
C LEU A 91 -1.04 -1.32 -8.59
N ARG A 92 -0.27 -0.51 -9.31
CA ARG A 92 0.13 0.81 -8.86
C ARG A 92 -0.77 1.85 -9.53
N THR A 93 -1.44 2.66 -8.74
CA THR A 93 -2.42 3.63 -9.23
C THR A 93 -1.70 4.81 -9.89
N ALA A 94 -2.46 5.67 -10.57
CA ALA A 94 -1.94 6.89 -11.20
C ALA A 94 -1.24 7.81 -10.18
N GLU A 95 -1.66 7.76 -8.92
CA GLU A 95 -1.10 8.55 -7.82
C GLU A 95 0.08 7.86 -7.13
N GLY A 96 0.53 6.71 -7.65
CA GLY A 96 1.66 5.96 -7.11
C GLY A 96 1.32 5.09 -5.89
N ASN A 97 0.03 4.96 -5.53
CA ASN A 97 -0.39 4.09 -4.44
C ASN A 97 -0.40 2.62 -4.89
N ASP A 98 -0.07 1.72 -3.99
CA ASP A 98 -0.17 0.28 -4.21
C ASP A 98 -1.58 -0.19 -3.84
N ALA A 99 -2.25 -0.89 -4.76
CA ALA A 99 -3.60 -1.39 -4.58
C ALA A 99 -3.69 -2.88 -4.96
N LEU A 100 -4.36 -3.64 -4.10
CA LEU A 100 -4.60 -5.07 -4.27
C LEU A 100 -6.11 -5.29 -4.35
N ALA A 101 -6.56 -6.13 -5.27
CA ALA A 101 -7.95 -6.60 -5.30
C ALA A 101 -8.03 -8.10 -5.58
N ARG A 102 -9.10 -8.70 -5.07
CA ARG A 102 -9.53 -10.04 -5.45
C ARG A 102 -10.89 -9.96 -6.14
N ILE A 103 -10.94 -10.44 -7.37
CA ILE A 103 -12.14 -10.47 -8.21
C ILE A 103 -12.58 -11.92 -8.37
N ASP A 104 -13.86 -12.22 -8.19
CA ASP A 104 -14.39 -13.56 -8.41
C ASP A 104 -14.57 -13.87 -9.91
N LYS A 105 -15.00 -15.09 -10.24
CA LYS A 105 -15.28 -15.51 -11.62
C LYS A 105 -16.40 -14.72 -12.32
N ASN A 106 -17.27 -14.03 -11.57
CA ASN A 106 -18.38 -13.24 -12.10
C ASN A 106 -17.96 -11.79 -12.37
N GLY A 107 -16.78 -11.38 -11.89
CA GLY A 107 -16.28 -10.01 -12.01
C GLY A 107 -16.62 -9.12 -10.81
N ASP A 108 -17.07 -9.71 -9.70
CA ASP A 108 -17.40 -8.99 -8.47
C ASP A 108 -16.19 -8.91 -7.53
N SER A 109 -16.06 -7.78 -6.81
CA SER A 109 -15.03 -7.62 -5.78
C SER A 109 -15.35 -8.54 -4.58
N VAL A 110 -14.43 -9.43 -4.24
CA VAL A 110 -14.53 -10.31 -3.07
C VAL A 110 -14.02 -9.59 -1.83
N THR A 111 -12.84 -8.99 -1.95
CA THR A 111 -12.17 -8.26 -0.87
C THR A 111 -11.11 -7.35 -1.46
N GLU A 112 -10.90 -6.20 -0.81
CA GLU A 112 -9.77 -5.29 -1.02
C GLU A 112 -8.80 -5.30 0.15
N SER A 113 -9.03 -6.18 1.15
CA SER A 113 -8.11 -6.35 2.26
C SER A 113 -6.78 -6.87 1.74
N GLN A 114 -5.79 -5.97 1.72
CA GLN A 114 -4.45 -6.26 1.23
C GLN A 114 -3.82 -7.46 1.95
N PHE A 115 -4.10 -7.61 3.25
CA PHE A 115 -3.65 -8.75 4.05
C PHE A 115 -4.30 -10.07 3.59
N GLU A 116 -5.63 -10.09 3.42
CA GLU A 116 -6.34 -11.30 2.96
C GLU A 116 -5.89 -11.70 1.55
N ILE A 117 -5.65 -10.72 0.68
CA ILE A 117 -5.18 -10.94 -0.69
C ILE A 117 -3.76 -11.52 -0.68
N LEU A 118 -2.87 -10.97 0.15
CA LEU A 118 -1.51 -11.48 0.30
C LEU A 118 -1.52 -12.92 0.84
N LYS A 119 -2.40 -13.22 1.80
CA LYS A 119 -2.63 -14.58 2.29
C LYS A 119 -3.20 -15.51 1.22
N ALA A 120 -4.12 -15.03 0.39
CA ALA A 120 -4.67 -15.80 -0.72
C ALA A 120 -3.63 -16.08 -1.82
N ALA A 121 -2.58 -15.25 -1.94
CA ALA A 121 -1.47 -15.46 -2.86
C ALA A 121 -0.40 -16.43 -2.34
N GLU A 122 -0.40 -16.76 -1.04
CA GLU A 122 0.61 -17.59 -0.38
C GLU A 122 0.76 -18.96 -1.06
N CYS A 123 1.98 -19.30 -1.51
CA CYS A 123 2.28 -20.56 -2.19
C CYS A 123 3.65 -21.12 -1.80
N LEU A 124 3.80 -22.45 -1.90
CA LEU A 124 5.09 -23.12 -1.75
C LEU A 124 5.93 -23.02 -3.04
N PRO A 125 7.27 -23.08 -2.96
CA PRO A 125 8.15 -22.98 -4.14
C PRO A 125 7.91 -24.05 -5.22
N ASP A 126 7.41 -25.23 -4.83
CA ASP A 126 7.09 -26.35 -5.70
C ASP A 126 5.64 -26.33 -6.21
N THR A 127 4.87 -25.29 -5.88
CA THR A 127 3.49 -25.15 -6.37
C THR A 127 3.50 -25.03 -7.90
N PRO A 128 2.85 -25.95 -8.63
CA PRO A 128 2.87 -25.92 -10.09
C PRO A 128 2.06 -24.74 -10.61
N ALA A 129 2.57 -24.09 -11.66
CA ALA A 129 1.81 -23.13 -12.45
C ALA A 129 0.86 -23.87 -13.40
N LEU A 130 -0.38 -23.39 -13.50
CA LEU A 130 -1.38 -23.83 -14.46
C LEU A 130 -1.36 -22.93 -15.70
N PRO A 131 -1.93 -23.40 -16.83
CA PRO A 131 -2.24 -22.53 -17.95
C PRO A 131 -3.08 -21.33 -17.50
N ARG A 132 -2.85 -20.17 -18.14
CA ARG A 132 -3.65 -18.97 -17.90
C ARG A 132 -5.13 -19.30 -18.12
N GLN A 133 -5.98 -18.98 -17.15
CA GLN A 133 -7.43 -19.11 -17.33
C GLN A 133 -7.94 -18.23 -18.49
N GLU A 134 -8.96 -18.70 -19.19
CA GLU A 134 -9.42 -18.07 -20.45
C GLU A 134 -9.84 -16.61 -20.24
N ASN A 135 -10.65 -16.35 -19.22
CA ASN A 135 -11.20 -15.04 -18.84
C ASN A 135 -10.25 -14.19 -17.97
N HIS A 136 -8.97 -14.57 -17.81
CA HIS A 136 -8.04 -13.89 -16.89
C HIS A 136 -7.98 -12.38 -17.09
N HIS A 137 -7.77 -11.94 -18.33
CA HIS A 137 -7.59 -10.52 -18.64
C HIS A 137 -8.91 -9.72 -18.51
N GLU A 138 -10.05 -10.37 -18.72
CA GLU A 138 -11.36 -9.75 -18.50
C GLU A 138 -11.59 -9.47 -17.02
N LEU A 139 -11.27 -10.43 -16.15
CA LEU A 139 -11.33 -10.26 -14.70
C LEU A 139 -10.30 -9.24 -14.19
N VAL A 140 -9.08 -9.25 -14.73
CA VAL A 140 -8.06 -8.21 -14.43
C VAL A 140 -8.59 -6.83 -14.79
N LYS A 141 -9.14 -6.66 -16.01
CA LYS A 141 -9.70 -5.39 -16.45
C LYS A 141 -10.80 -4.91 -15.51
N ARG A 142 -11.71 -5.82 -15.13
CA ARG A 142 -12.80 -5.50 -14.19
C ARG A 142 -12.27 -5.06 -12.83
N GLY A 143 -11.23 -5.73 -12.31
CA GLY A 143 -10.60 -5.34 -11.06
C GLY A 143 -9.91 -3.97 -11.11
N VAL A 144 -9.28 -3.63 -12.23
CA VAL A 144 -8.71 -2.29 -12.44
C VAL A 144 -9.81 -1.23 -12.43
N GLU A 145 -10.92 -1.46 -13.14
CA GLU A 145 -12.05 -0.52 -13.17
C GLU A 145 -12.62 -0.26 -11.77
N LEU A 146 -12.83 -1.32 -10.98
CA LEU A 146 -13.37 -1.22 -9.62
C LEU A 146 -12.45 -0.41 -8.69
N ILE A 147 -11.14 -0.71 -8.69
CA ILE A 147 -10.18 0.05 -7.87
C ILE A 147 -10.20 1.54 -8.24
N LEU A 148 -10.24 1.87 -9.53
CA LEU A 148 -10.25 3.27 -9.99
C LEU A 148 -11.56 4.00 -9.68
N GLU A 149 -12.69 3.30 -9.69
CA GLU A 149 -13.99 3.85 -9.28
C GLU A 149 -14.00 4.16 -7.78
N GLU A 150 -13.43 3.28 -6.95
CA GLU A 150 -13.35 3.45 -5.51
C GLU A 150 -12.39 4.55 -5.06
N GLU A 151 -11.21 4.66 -5.70
CA GLU A 151 -10.27 5.76 -5.39
C GLU A 151 -10.94 7.14 -5.53
N LYS A 152 -11.82 7.28 -6.52
CA LYS A 152 -12.57 8.52 -6.76
C LYS A 152 -13.70 8.73 -5.76
N SER A 153 -14.33 7.67 -5.28
CA SER A 153 -15.49 7.76 -4.40
C SER A 153 -15.11 8.04 -2.94
N VAL A 154 -14.08 7.37 -2.42
CA VAL A 154 -13.62 7.50 -1.02
C VAL A 154 -12.81 8.78 -0.82
N GLY A 155 -11.95 9.10 -1.78
CA GLY A 155 -10.98 10.19 -1.69
C GLY A 155 -11.36 11.51 -2.34
N GLY A 156 -12.45 11.50 -3.11
CA GLY A 156 -12.78 12.60 -4.02
C GLY A 156 -11.62 12.94 -4.97
N GLN A 157 -11.36 14.22 -5.17
CA GLN A 157 -10.29 14.70 -6.07
C GLN A 157 -8.87 14.46 -5.55
N LEU A 158 -8.71 14.17 -4.25
CA LEU A 158 -7.42 13.99 -3.59
C LEU A 158 -6.95 12.53 -3.54
N GLY A 159 -7.81 11.59 -3.95
CA GLY A 159 -7.54 10.16 -3.87
C GLY A 159 -7.60 9.64 -2.43
N ARG A 160 -7.20 8.38 -2.25
CA ARG A 160 -7.41 7.62 -0.99
C ARG A 160 -6.89 8.38 0.25
N PRO A 161 -7.55 8.27 1.41
CA PRO A 161 -7.13 8.93 2.65
C PRO A 161 -5.69 8.63 3.10
N SER A 162 -5.16 7.45 2.75
CA SER A 162 -3.78 7.07 3.08
C SER A 162 -2.72 7.67 2.15
N SER A 163 -3.11 8.25 1.01
CA SER A 163 -2.19 8.82 0.04
C SER A 163 -1.38 10.00 0.62
N ALA A 164 -0.14 10.16 0.15
CA ALA A 164 0.71 11.30 0.54
C ALA A 164 -0.02 12.63 0.30
N ARG A 165 -0.72 12.73 -0.84
CA ARG A 165 -1.45 13.93 -1.27
C ARG A 165 -2.58 14.27 -0.30
N PHE A 166 -3.47 13.31 0.00
CA PHE A 166 -4.58 13.52 0.93
C PHE A 166 -4.07 13.88 2.33
N ARG A 167 -3.12 13.09 2.86
CA ARG A 167 -2.57 13.29 4.21
C ARG A 167 -1.87 14.64 4.35
N THR A 168 -1.04 15.02 3.38
CA THR A 168 -0.38 16.32 3.38
C THR A 168 -1.38 17.46 3.25
N TYR A 169 -2.38 17.34 2.37
CA TYR A 169 -3.41 18.37 2.20
C TYR A 169 -4.19 18.63 3.48
N GLU A 170 -4.78 17.58 4.10
CA GLU A 170 -5.62 17.76 5.29
C GLU A 170 -4.80 18.30 6.47
N ARG A 171 -3.56 17.82 6.65
CA ARG A 171 -2.67 18.28 7.71
C ARG A 171 -2.27 19.75 7.53
N LEU A 172 -1.89 20.15 6.32
CA LEU A 172 -1.52 21.55 6.04
C LEU A 172 -2.72 22.49 6.07
N LYS A 173 -3.89 22.03 5.65
CA LYS A 173 -5.15 22.78 5.75
C LYS A 173 -5.52 23.05 7.21
N HIS A 174 -5.40 22.06 8.08
CA HIS A 174 -5.61 22.25 9.52
C HIS A 174 -4.59 23.24 10.09
N TYR A 175 -3.30 23.02 9.83
CA TYR A 175 -2.24 23.92 10.28
C TYR A 175 -2.44 25.37 9.80
N ALA A 176 -2.80 25.57 8.53
CA ALA A 176 -3.07 26.89 7.98
C ALA A 176 -4.26 27.60 8.65
N GLN A 177 -5.25 26.85 9.14
CA GLN A 177 -6.34 27.40 9.94
C GLN A 177 -5.87 27.82 11.34
N GLU A 178 -5.00 27.05 11.98
CA GLU A 178 -4.45 27.36 13.31
C GLU A 178 -3.60 28.63 13.30
N ILE A 179 -2.77 28.83 12.27
CA ILE A 179 -1.87 30.00 12.17
C ILE A 179 -2.54 31.23 11.52
N LYS A 180 -3.82 31.13 11.13
CA LYS A 180 -4.53 32.20 10.45
C LYS A 180 -4.63 33.46 11.32
N GLY A 181 -4.28 34.62 10.78
CA GLY A 181 -4.26 35.89 11.50
C GLY A 181 -3.08 36.06 12.47
N THR A 182 -2.13 35.12 12.49
CA THR A 182 -0.89 35.22 13.26
C THR A 182 0.27 35.73 12.39
N LEU A 183 1.41 36.03 13.02
CA LEU A 183 2.66 36.37 12.32
C LEU A 183 3.18 35.23 11.42
N PHE A 184 2.72 33.99 11.63
CA PHE A 184 3.15 32.82 10.87
C PHE A 184 2.24 32.53 9.67
N GLU A 185 1.17 33.31 9.45
CA GLU A 185 0.32 33.17 8.27
C GLU A 185 1.13 33.38 6.98
N SER A 186 1.13 32.37 6.11
CA SER A 186 1.92 32.37 4.88
C SER A 186 1.04 32.24 3.64
N LYS A 187 1.13 33.23 2.74
CA LYS A 187 0.46 33.17 1.42
C LYS A 187 1.04 32.06 0.54
N GLU A 188 2.34 31.77 0.67
CA GLU A 188 2.98 30.71 -0.09
C GLU A 188 2.49 29.33 0.36
N LEU A 189 2.25 29.15 1.66
CA LEU A 189 1.61 27.93 2.18
C LEU A 189 0.22 27.74 1.58
N LEU A 190 -0.61 28.79 1.56
CA LEU A 190 -1.97 28.71 1.01
C LEU A 190 -1.98 28.35 -0.49
N LYS A 191 -1.04 28.90 -1.28
CA LYS A 191 -0.87 28.52 -2.68
C LYS A 191 -0.43 27.07 -2.82
N ALA A 192 0.50 26.61 -2.00
CA ALA A 192 0.95 25.22 -2.04
C ALA A 192 -0.18 24.24 -1.70
N ILE A 193 -1.04 24.57 -0.72
CA ILE A 193 -2.24 23.79 -0.39
C ILE A 193 -3.21 23.74 -1.58
N ASP A 194 -3.44 24.87 -2.25
CA ASP A 194 -4.31 24.92 -3.45
C ASP A 194 -3.72 24.10 -4.61
N ASP A 195 -2.40 24.17 -4.83
CA ASP A 195 -1.72 23.38 -5.86
C ASP A 195 -1.82 21.87 -5.57
N ILE A 196 -1.69 21.43 -4.31
CA ILE A 196 -1.89 20.03 -3.91
C ILE A 196 -3.34 19.60 -4.14
N TYR A 197 -4.31 20.49 -3.90
CA TYR A 197 -5.72 20.19 -4.11
C TYR A 197 -6.08 20.01 -5.59
N ARG A 198 -5.50 20.85 -6.46
CA ARG A 198 -5.87 20.89 -7.88
C ARG A 198 -5.06 19.95 -8.75
N CYS A 199 -3.79 19.75 -8.43
CA CYS A 199 -2.84 19.06 -9.30
C CYS A 199 -2.27 17.80 -8.64
N PRO A 200 -1.94 16.76 -9.42
CA PRO A 200 -1.26 15.58 -8.91
C PRO A 200 0.17 15.94 -8.48
N LEU A 201 0.65 15.28 -7.43
CA LEU A 201 2.03 15.42 -6.96
C LEU A 201 3.00 14.73 -7.90
N ARG A 202 4.23 15.25 -7.99
CA ARG A 202 5.34 14.53 -8.64
C ARG A 202 5.75 13.32 -7.80
N GLN A 203 6.21 12.25 -8.45
CA GLN A 203 6.69 11.05 -7.73
C GLN A 203 7.77 11.36 -6.69
N SER A 204 8.72 12.24 -7.03
CA SER A 204 9.77 12.65 -6.08
C SER A 204 9.24 13.38 -4.85
N ALA A 205 8.13 14.13 -5.01
CA ALA A 205 7.45 14.77 -3.89
C ALA A 205 6.71 13.74 -3.04
N ILE A 206 5.99 12.81 -3.68
CA ILE A 206 5.30 11.70 -3.00
C ILE A 206 6.28 10.91 -2.12
N ASP A 207 7.40 10.46 -2.68
CA ASP A 207 8.41 9.67 -1.96
C ASP A 207 8.98 10.44 -0.75
N THR A 208 9.20 11.74 -0.94
CA THR A 208 9.74 12.62 0.10
C THR A 208 8.71 12.86 1.22
N LEU A 209 7.47 13.19 0.86
CA LEU A 209 6.38 13.43 1.81
C LEU A 209 6.06 12.16 2.61
N ASN A 210 5.95 11.01 1.96
CA ASN A 210 5.73 9.73 2.64
C ASN A 210 6.84 9.42 3.64
N ARG A 211 8.11 9.64 3.27
CA ARG A 211 9.24 9.46 4.18
C ARG A 211 9.15 10.37 5.40
N GLN A 212 8.85 11.66 5.19
CA GLN A 212 8.77 12.65 6.26
C GLN A 212 7.55 12.47 7.17
N LEU A 213 6.41 12.08 6.60
CA LEU A 213 5.20 11.74 7.37
C LEU A 213 5.45 10.53 8.27
N ARG A 214 6.13 9.48 7.76
CA ARG A 214 6.52 8.32 8.56
C ARG A 214 7.49 8.65 9.70
N SER A 215 8.38 9.63 9.49
CA SER A 215 9.30 10.08 10.55
C SER A 215 8.66 11.06 11.55
N GLY A 216 7.35 11.33 11.45
CA GLY A 216 6.66 12.22 12.39
C GLY A 216 7.03 13.69 12.25
N ILE A 217 7.31 14.17 11.03
CA ILE A 217 7.57 15.60 10.75
C ILE A 217 6.50 16.49 11.39
N SER A 218 6.88 17.64 11.96
CA SER A 218 5.93 18.60 12.55
C SER A 218 5.16 19.37 11.46
N ASP A 219 4.02 19.97 11.82
CA ASP A 219 3.18 20.69 10.86
C ASP A 219 3.90 21.89 10.24
N GLN A 220 4.68 22.61 11.06
CA GLN A 220 5.52 23.72 10.60
C GLN A 220 6.61 23.24 9.62
N ALA A 221 7.34 22.18 9.96
CA ALA A 221 8.39 21.66 9.09
C ALA A 221 7.81 21.08 7.80
N LEU A 222 6.61 20.49 7.85
CA LEU A 222 5.88 20.02 6.68
C LEU A 222 5.48 21.19 5.76
N ALA A 223 5.01 22.30 6.35
CA ALA A 223 4.68 23.51 5.59
C ALA A 223 5.92 24.08 4.88
N GLU A 224 7.05 24.20 5.59
CA GLU A 224 8.32 24.66 5.03
C GLU A 224 8.82 23.75 3.90
N LEU A 225 8.74 22.43 4.09
CA LEU A 225 9.11 21.44 3.07
C LEU A 225 8.25 21.57 1.81
N VAL A 226 6.93 21.70 1.96
CA VAL A 226 6.01 21.81 0.82
C VAL A 226 6.20 23.11 0.07
N ILE A 227 6.44 24.22 0.76
CA ILE A 227 6.80 25.50 0.12
C ILE A 227 8.11 25.35 -0.66
N ALA A 228 9.15 24.75 -0.05
CA ALA A 228 10.43 24.56 -0.73
C ALA A 228 10.29 23.68 -1.99
N LEU A 229 9.55 22.57 -1.90
CA LEU A 229 9.26 21.72 -3.06
C LEU A 229 8.50 22.47 -4.16
N ARG A 230 7.60 23.38 -3.79
CA ARG A 230 6.85 24.20 -4.73
C ARG A 230 7.75 25.22 -5.41
N ASP A 231 8.56 25.94 -4.65
CA ASP A 231 9.46 26.98 -5.16
C ASP A 231 10.55 26.40 -6.08
N GLU A 232 10.89 25.12 -5.90
CA GLU A 232 11.78 24.37 -6.79
C GLU A 232 11.06 23.73 -8.00
N ASP A 233 9.76 23.99 -8.23
CA ASP A 233 8.92 23.35 -9.25
C ASP A 233 8.84 21.81 -9.14
N ARG A 234 9.09 21.27 -7.94
CA ARG A 234 9.19 19.83 -7.64
C ARG A 234 7.98 19.26 -6.90
N LEU A 235 6.99 20.08 -6.54
CA LEU A 235 5.80 19.65 -5.79
C LEU A 235 4.75 18.95 -6.66
N CYS A 236 4.12 19.69 -7.58
CA CYS A 236 3.03 19.22 -8.42
C CYS A 236 3.43 19.15 -9.90
N ILE A 237 2.71 18.36 -10.68
CA ILE A 237 2.79 18.34 -12.14
C ILE A 237 1.88 19.47 -12.66
N THR A 238 2.46 20.49 -13.29
CA THR A 238 1.73 21.59 -13.94
C THR A 238 1.40 21.23 -15.40
N HIS A 239 0.35 21.84 -15.97
CA HIS A 239 -0.24 21.46 -17.27
C HIS A 239 0.70 21.44 -18.49
N GLU A 240 1.93 21.96 -18.39
CA GLU A 240 2.93 21.86 -19.48
C GLU A 240 3.65 20.50 -19.52
N GLU A 241 3.51 19.67 -18.48
CA GLU A 241 4.13 18.35 -18.35
C GLU A 241 3.10 17.22 -18.25
N GLU A 242 2.10 17.18 -19.14
CA GLU A 242 1.11 16.09 -19.20
C GLU A 242 1.78 14.73 -19.45
N GLN A 243 2.22 14.07 -18.39
CA GLN A 243 2.22 12.62 -18.27
C GLN A 243 1.04 12.27 -17.38
N THR A 244 -0.13 12.05 -17.98
CA THR A 244 -1.20 11.32 -17.31
C THR A 244 -0.60 9.97 -16.92
N GLN A 245 -0.29 9.78 -15.63
CA GLN A 245 0.21 8.50 -15.17
C GLN A 245 -0.94 7.51 -15.24
N GLU A 246 -0.88 6.56 -16.17
CA GLU A 246 -1.83 5.47 -16.21
C GLU A 246 -1.55 4.49 -15.05
N PRO A 247 -2.59 3.87 -14.46
CA PRO A 247 -2.39 2.81 -13.50
C PRO A 247 -1.60 1.67 -14.15
N LYS A 248 -0.59 1.17 -13.43
CA LYS A 248 0.31 0.12 -13.90
C LYS A 248 -0.03 -1.18 -13.20
N ILE A 249 -0.45 -2.18 -13.97
CA ILE A 249 -0.59 -3.54 -13.46
C ILE A 249 0.81 -4.09 -13.18
N ILE A 250 1.10 -4.42 -11.92
CA ILE A 250 2.40 -4.97 -11.52
C ILE A 250 2.40 -6.47 -11.78
N CYS A 251 1.43 -7.19 -11.22
CA CYS A 251 1.22 -8.61 -11.47
C CYS A 251 -0.24 -9.03 -11.24
N SER A 252 -0.59 -10.23 -11.71
CA SER A 252 -1.89 -10.84 -11.45
C SER A 252 -1.79 -12.37 -11.34
N MET A 253 -2.66 -12.98 -10.55
CA MET A 253 -2.69 -14.43 -10.34
C MET A 253 -4.11 -14.95 -10.46
N GLY A 254 -4.34 -15.87 -11.39
CA GLY A 254 -5.59 -16.62 -11.48
C GLY A 254 -5.66 -17.69 -10.39
N LEU A 255 -6.85 -17.88 -9.82
CA LEU A 255 -7.15 -18.90 -8.82
C LEU A 255 -8.22 -19.84 -9.40
N VAL A 256 -7.82 -21.07 -9.75
CA VAL A 256 -8.69 -22.03 -10.46
C VAL A 256 -8.76 -23.34 -9.68
N ASP A 257 -9.96 -23.93 -9.60
CA ASP A 257 -10.15 -25.22 -8.94
C ASP A 257 -9.32 -26.35 -9.59
N GLN A 258 -8.58 -27.10 -8.76
CA GLN A 258 -7.87 -28.30 -9.19
C GLN A 258 -8.80 -29.39 -9.78
N GLY A 259 -10.12 -29.29 -9.58
CA GLY A 259 -11.10 -30.23 -10.10
C GLY A 259 -11.52 -30.04 -11.57
N LYS A 260 -11.05 -28.98 -12.26
CA LYS A 260 -11.38 -28.73 -13.68
C LYS A 260 -10.12 -28.81 -14.54
N GLY A 261 -9.70 -30.04 -14.80
CA GLY A 261 -8.79 -30.39 -15.91
C GLY A 261 -9.56 -31.07 -17.02
#